data_AF-A0A7X9IST5-F1
#
_entry.id   AF-A0A7X9IST5-F1
#
_cell.length_a   1.000
_cell.length_b   1.000
_cell.length_c   1.000
_cell.angle_alpha   90.00
_cell.angle_beta   90.00
_cell.angle_gamma   90.00
#
_symmetry.space_group_name_H-M   'P 1'
#
loop_
_entity.id
_entity.type
_entity.pdbx_description
1 polymer ?
#
loop_
_entity_poly.entity_id
_entity_poly.type
_entity_poly.pdbx_seq_one_letter_code
_entity_poly.pdbx_strand_id
1 'polypeptide(L)'
;MEVRDSDLLPEAGVVEVDASELGEVEEESEPGIGPDTSPRIAAAAAPRVPDHLREWLSGEWPTYALRMDDGVRLYRRRGVGRPLAGRTGLGLACRLFVHEEVPWLEVAAVAGAGGTVEWLESWLVHFELVEDAAVVRALGERFEARLIEVDEAGRVVWDALVEAPLAPNVVRIRQAADRRDARRKGDRGAALAAARAEAGAWLDREGLPVFDAPEPATPAETQRTLVELTPWMTPEAEERLLVERSVPAEALDGYRRRTLAAAVQVGLWLPADLAQRAVQDGLAPNAARLTAQLVEGFYRLCGKRHDLSREAVARNWLYLARDAEQHGLLLEPQRLAWMHALLRSAGLGEGIATATGGPETAKGDMDLLLRWLAVPEGRAAALRELQRGRLAEYTPDLAVALDTLDALDLLDALLELRGNEDLLADLLMAGLDARGRPLRLASAAGLGHLGLRRAIVPLVHLLLRADSADWRFVGSAIASYGATGVRALEPMLADPRGKEDRLAWTLAGFQGAAARRHVQGLTESGEILTAAIARRAGELRGDVEAFRASLEADDGVRDARAFVRLVPRVLGDEEPGEVRRTLVAIRSQGGMDI
;
A
#
# COMPACT_ATOMS: atom_id res chain seq x y z
N MET A 1 40.15 -7.28 29.24
CA MET A 1 41.00 -7.28 28.04
C MET A 1 40.19 -6.49 27.01
N GLU A 2 40.41 -5.18 26.94
CA GLU A 2 39.66 -4.28 26.03
C GLU A 2 40.07 -4.57 24.59
N VAL A 3 39.16 -5.08 23.79
CA VAL A 3 39.34 -5.25 22.35
C VAL A 3 39.04 -3.90 21.69
N ARG A 4 40.02 -3.34 20.99
CA ARG A 4 39.89 -2.08 20.25
C ARG A 4 39.11 -2.33 18.95
N ASP A 5 38.14 -1.46 18.66
CA ASP A 5 37.25 -1.47 17.49
C ASP A 5 37.97 -1.27 16.12
N SER A 6 39.31 -1.24 16.07
CA SER A 6 40.08 -0.91 14.85
C SER A 6 40.44 -2.11 13.96
N ASP A 7 40.26 -3.35 14.42
CA ASP A 7 40.95 -4.51 13.82
C ASP A 7 40.06 -5.37 12.90
N LEU A 8 38.87 -4.90 12.49
CA LEU A 8 37.89 -5.69 11.72
C LEU A 8 37.55 -5.16 10.32
N LEU A 9 38.30 -4.21 9.78
CA LEU A 9 38.09 -3.76 8.39
C LEU A 9 39.10 -4.42 7.45
N PRO A 10 38.67 -5.05 6.33
CA PRO A 10 39.59 -5.46 5.28
C PRO A 10 40.15 -4.21 4.59
N GLU A 11 41.48 -4.14 4.47
CA GLU A 11 42.17 -3.10 3.70
C GLU A 11 41.71 -3.14 2.24
N ALA A 12 40.92 -2.15 1.82
CA ALA A 12 40.59 -1.94 0.43
C ALA A 12 41.80 -1.29 -0.26
N GLY A 13 42.37 -1.99 -1.24
CA GLY A 13 43.47 -1.49 -2.07
C GLY A 13 43.07 -0.19 -2.77
N VAL A 14 43.77 0.89 -2.42
CA VAL A 14 43.64 2.20 -3.05
C VAL A 14 44.27 2.13 -4.44
N VAL A 15 43.46 2.25 -5.48
CA VAL A 15 43.93 2.58 -6.83
C VAL A 15 43.98 4.11 -6.89
N GLU A 16 45.18 4.68 -6.93
CA GLU A 16 45.39 6.10 -7.26
C GLU A 16 44.91 6.34 -8.69
N VAL A 17 43.86 7.14 -8.84
CA VAL A 17 43.42 7.68 -10.13
C VAL A 17 43.90 9.12 -10.20
N ASP A 18 44.73 9.38 -11.20
CA ASP A 18 45.32 10.67 -11.55
C ASP A 18 44.21 11.70 -11.85
N ALA A 19 44.18 12.78 -11.07
CA ALA A 19 43.15 13.83 -11.09
C ALA A 19 43.64 15.08 -11.83
N SER A 20 44.11 14.91 -13.07
CA SER A 20 44.70 16.00 -13.88
C SER A 20 43.92 16.35 -15.15
N GLU A 21 42.63 16.01 -15.24
CA GLU A 21 41.73 16.51 -16.30
C GLU A 21 40.35 16.90 -15.74
N LEU A 22 40.22 18.12 -15.22
CA LEU A 22 38.94 18.79 -15.10
C LEU A 22 39.06 20.19 -15.70
N GLY A 23 38.45 20.34 -16.87
CA GLY A 23 38.33 21.60 -17.59
C GLY A 23 37.47 22.60 -16.84
N GLU A 24 37.84 23.86 -17.00
CA GLU A 24 37.13 25.04 -16.52
C GLU A 24 35.66 24.99 -16.99
N VAL A 25 34.74 24.98 -16.02
CA VAL A 25 33.30 25.15 -16.27
C VAL A 25 33.00 26.63 -16.11
N GLU A 26 32.52 27.25 -17.19
CA GLU A 26 32.05 28.63 -17.24
C GLU A 26 30.90 28.84 -16.23
N GLU A 27 31.05 29.86 -15.38
CA GLU A 27 29.99 30.37 -14.50
C GLU A 27 28.86 30.97 -15.35
N GLU A 28 27.76 30.22 -15.52
CA GLU A 28 26.51 30.77 -16.06
C GLU A 28 25.55 31.20 -14.94
N SER A 29 25.29 32.50 -14.95
CA SER A 29 23.96 33.14 -14.82
C SER A 29 23.26 33.17 -13.45
N GLU A 30 23.17 34.39 -12.91
CA GLU A 30 22.30 34.79 -11.81
C GLU A 30 20.82 34.38 -12.03
N PRO A 31 20.05 34.09 -10.96
CA PRO A 31 18.64 33.73 -11.07
C PRO A 31 17.80 34.93 -11.56
N GLY A 32 17.17 34.76 -12.71
CA GLY A 32 16.28 35.74 -13.32
C GLY A 32 15.13 36.16 -12.40
N ILE A 33 15.01 37.48 -12.21
CA ILE A 33 13.87 38.14 -11.58
C ILE A 33 12.60 37.74 -12.36
N GLY A 34 11.64 37.11 -11.68
CA GLY A 34 10.36 36.68 -12.26
C GLY A 34 9.54 37.84 -12.86
N PRO A 35 8.53 37.53 -13.70
CA PRO A 35 7.75 38.54 -14.41
C PRO A 35 7.09 39.54 -13.45
N ASP A 36 7.25 40.83 -13.74
CA ASP A 36 6.60 41.93 -13.04
C ASP A 36 5.08 41.79 -13.13
N THR A 37 4.47 41.39 -12.01
CA THR A 37 3.01 41.21 -11.83
C THR A 37 2.29 42.52 -11.50
N SER A 38 2.96 43.67 -11.65
CA SER A 38 2.34 44.97 -11.41
C SER A 38 1.14 45.21 -12.34
N PRO A 39 -0.03 45.59 -11.80
CA PRO A 39 -1.25 45.75 -12.59
C PRO A 39 -1.10 46.88 -13.61
N ARG A 40 -1.15 46.54 -14.90
CA ARG A 40 -1.22 47.51 -16.00
C ARG A 40 -2.68 47.80 -16.34
N ILE A 41 -3.29 48.77 -15.66
CA ILE A 41 -4.49 49.43 -16.19
C ILE A 41 -4.05 50.78 -16.75
N ALA A 42 -3.76 50.81 -18.06
CA ALA A 42 -3.74 52.07 -18.80
C ALA A 42 -5.13 52.70 -18.70
N ALA A 43 -5.21 54.02 -18.49
CA ALA A 43 -6.44 54.80 -18.28
C ALA A 43 -7.39 54.88 -19.50
N ALA A 44 -7.55 53.81 -20.27
CA ALA A 44 -8.63 53.60 -21.20
C ALA A 44 -9.88 53.12 -20.42
N ALA A 45 -11.08 53.42 -20.94
CA ALA A 45 -12.35 53.12 -20.27
C ALA A 45 -12.36 51.69 -19.68
N ALA A 46 -12.45 51.60 -18.34
CA ALA A 46 -12.38 50.33 -17.64
C ALA A 46 -13.40 49.35 -18.23
N PRO A 47 -12.98 48.15 -18.66
CA PRO A 47 -13.88 47.19 -19.25
C PRO A 47 -15.03 46.88 -18.28
N ARG A 48 -16.25 46.80 -18.82
CA ARG A 48 -17.44 46.36 -18.06
C ARG A 48 -17.57 44.85 -18.17
N VAL A 49 -18.18 44.24 -17.15
CA VAL A 49 -18.54 42.82 -17.24
C VAL A 49 -19.48 42.56 -18.43
N PRO A 50 -19.40 41.38 -19.06
CA PRO A 50 -20.38 40.95 -20.06
C PRO A 50 -21.82 41.07 -19.56
N ASP A 51 -22.76 41.36 -20.46
CA ASP A 51 -24.15 41.63 -20.09
C ASP A 51 -24.85 40.43 -19.42
N HIS A 52 -24.47 39.21 -19.76
CA HIS A 52 -25.01 38.00 -19.13
C HIS A 52 -24.57 37.84 -17.66
N LEU A 53 -23.55 38.58 -17.19
CA LEU A 53 -23.12 38.61 -15.78
C LEU A 53 -23.83 39.68 -14.95
N ARG A 54 -24.72 40.49 -15.54
CA ARG A 54 -25.46 41.52 -14.78
C ARG A 54 -26.38 40.90 -13.74
N GLU A 55 -27.01 39.77 -14.04
CA GLU A 55 -27.82 39.03 -13.08
C GLU A 55 -26.97 38.56 -11.88
N TRP A 56 -25.75 38.08 -12.16
CA TRP A 56 -24.80 37.74 -11.12
C TRP A 56 -24.45 38.94 -10.25
N LEU A 57 -24.25 40.15 -10.78
CA LEU A 57 -23.95 41.34 -9.95
C LEU A 57 -25.06 41.69 -8.96
N SER A 58 -26.32 41.45 -9.33
CA SER A 58 -27.48 41.67 -8.46
C SER A 58 -27.85 40.47 -7.60
N GLY A 59 -27.27 39.30 -7.86
CA GLY A 59 -27.63 38.05 -7.21
C GLY A 59 -27.12 37.91 -5.77
N GLU A 60 -27.33 36.74 -5.19
CA GLU A 60 -26.84 36.42 -3.83
C GLU A 60 -25.38 35.95 -3.83
N TRP A 61 -24.86 35.54 -4.99
CA TRP A 61 -23.54 34.93 -5.12
C TRP A 61 -22.44 35.98 -5.22
N PRO A 62 -21.45 35.95 -4.31
CA PRO A 62 -20.38 36.93 -4.29
C PRO A 62 -19.24 36.64 -5.29
N THR A 63 -19.19 35.42 -5.83
CA THR A 63 -18.18 34.96 -6.78
C THR A 63 -18.82 34.22 -7.96
N TYR A 64 -18.17 34.21 -9.12
CA TYR A 64 -18.64 33.52 -10.33
C TYR A 64 -17.46 33.06 -11.20
N ALA A 65 -17.55 31.87 -11.80
CA ALA A 65 -16.52 31.31 -12.66
C ALA A 65 -17.08 31.08 -14.05
N LEU A 66 -16.32 31.45 -15.09
CA LEU A 66 -16.78 31.36 -16.47
C LEU A 66 -15.64 30.97 -17.41
N ARG A 67 -15.92 30.06 -18.36
CA ARG A 67 -15.03 29.79 -19.50
C ARG A 67 -15.36 30.75 -20.64
N MET A 68 -14.39 31.56 -21.02
CA MET A 68 -14.41 32.42 -22.21
C MET A 68 -13.59 31.76 -23.33
N ASP A 69 -13.42 32.39 -24.50
CA ASP A 69 -12.52 31.84 -25.54
C ASP A 69 -11.04 31.90 -25.09
N ASP A 70 -10.67 32.99 -24.40
CA ASP A 70 -9.28 33.33 -24.03
C ASP A 70 -8.78 32.68 -22.74
N GLY A 71 -9.66 32.13 -21.91
CA GLY A 71 -9.28 31.39 -20.70
C GLY A 71 -10.45 31.16 -19.75
N VAL A 72 -10.13 30.78 -18.53
CA VAL A 72 -11.08 30.79 -17.40
C VAL A 72 -11.01 32.16 -16.72
N ARG A 73 -12.17 32.72 -16.38
CA ARG A 73 -12.29 33.99 -15.65
C ARG A 73 -13.00 33.75 -14.33
N LEU A 74 -12.38 34.20 -13.25
CA LEU A 74 -12.86 34.07 -11.88
C LEU A 74 -13.23 35.46 -11.35
N TYR A 75 -14.52 35.77 -11.39
CA TYR A 75 -15.08 37.05 -10.99
C TYR A 75 -15.37 37.07 -9.50
N ARG A 76 -15.09 38.20 -8.85
CA ARG A 76 -15.54 38.49 -7.48
C ARG A 76 -16.01 39.93 -7.36
N ARG A 77 -16.98 40.18 -6.48
CA ARG A 77 -17.38 41.55 -6.15
C ARG A 77 -16.37 42.20 -5.21
N ARG A 78 -16.17 43.50 -5.38
CA ARG A 78 -15.35 44.32 -4.49
C ARG A 78 -15.89 44.25 -3.06
N GLY A 79 -14.98 44.10 -2.10
CA GLY A 79 -15.32 43.96 -0.67
C GLY A 79 -15.63 42.54 -0.22
N VAL A 80 -15.62 41.55 -1.13
CA VAL A 80 -15.70 40.13 -0.78
C VAL A 80 -14.29 39.58 -0.58
N GLY A 81 -14.08 38.88 0.55
CA GLY A 81 -12.81 38.24 0.88
C GLY A 81 -11.71 39.23 1.24
N ARG A 82 -10.45 38.78 1.13
CA ARG A 82 -9.29 39.65 1.39
C ARG A 82 -8.92 40.47 0.13
N PRO A 83 -8.32 41.66 0.28
CA PRO A 83 -7.88 42.46 -0.88
C PRO A 83 -6.86 41.72 -1.74
N LEU A 84 -7.08 41.69 -3.07
CA LEU A 84 -6.14 41.15 -4.07
C LEU A 84 -5.08 42.19 -4.45
N ALA A 85 -5.48 43.47 -4.54
CA ALA A 85 -4.56 44.55 -4.86
C ALA A 85 -3.46 44.69 -3.81
N GLY A 86 -2.21 44.80 -4.27
CA GLY A 86 -1.03 44.98 -3.42
C GLY A 86 -0.48 43.71 -2.78
N ARG A 87 -1.00 42.52 -3.13
CA ARG A 87 -0.46 41.23 -2.69
C ARG A 87 0.67 40.78 -3.61
N THR A 88 1.72 40.22 -3.03
CA THR A 88 2.82 39.56 -3.74
C THR A 88 2.66 38.03 -3.65
N GLY A 89 3.23 37.31 -4.62
CA GLY A 89 3.16 35.84 -4.63
C GLY A 89 1.74 35.30 -4.81
N LEU A 90 0.95 35.96 -5.65
CA LEU A 90 -0.41 35.53 -5.96
C LEU A 90 -0.38 34.19 -6.71
N GLY A 91 -1.18 33.24 -6.27
CA GLY A 91 -1.27 31.89 -6.84
C GLY A 91 -2.70 31.34 -6.80
N LEU A 92 -2.84 30.14 -7.33
CA LEU A 92 -4.10 29.37 -7.29
C LEU A 92 -3.88 28.03 -6.59
N ALA A 93 -4.92 27.57 -5.91
CA ALA A 93 -5.02 26.23 -5.34
C ALA A 93 -6.38 25.62 -5.68
N CYS A 94 -6.49 24.29 -5.63
CA CYS A 94 -7.78 23.63 -5.82
C CYS A 94 -7.97 22.37 -4.97
N ARG A 95 -9.23 22.08 -4.62
CA ARG A 95 -9.60 20.80 -4.03
C ARG A 95 -10.96 20.30 -4.51
N LEU A 96 -11.19 19.00 -4.35
CA LEU A 96 -12.52 18.42 -4.32
C LEU A 96 -13.16 18.74 -2.96
N PHE A 97 -14.22 19.53 -2.99
CA PHE A 97 -15.05 19.83 -1.84
C PHE A 97 -16.37 19.07 -1.96
N VAL A 98 -16.79 18.34 -0.92
CA VAL A 98 -18.04 17.58 -0.96
C VAL A 98 -18.95 18.01 0.16
N HIS A 99 -20.14 18.47 -0.22
CA HIS A 99 -21.18 18.90 0.70
C HIS A 99 -22.47 18.14 0.39
N GLU A 100 -23.05 17.49 1.40
CA GLU A 100 -24.27 16.67 1.26
C GLU A 100 -24.20 15.63 0.12
N GLU A 101 -23.05 14.96 0.01
CA GLU A 101 -22.74 13.98 -1.06
C GLU A 101 -22.57 14.58 -2.47
N VAL A 102 -22.66 15.90 -2.63
CA VAL A 102 -22.49 16.58 -3.92
C VAL A 102 -21.05 17.07 -4.08
N PRO A 103 -20.32 16.64 -5.13
CA PRO A 103 -18.96 17.08 -5.38
C PRO A 103 -18.91 18.46 -6.03
N TRP A 104 -17.95 19.27 -5.60
CA TRP A 104 -17.62 20.60 -6.11
C TRP A 104 -16.11 20.71 -6.33
N LEU A 105 -15.70 21.41 -7.38
CA LEU A 105 -14.33 21.90 -7.50
C LEU A 105 -14.25 23.25 -6.80
N GLU A 106 -13.51 23.32 -5.70
CA GLU A 106 -13.13 24.58 -5.08
C GLU A 106 -11.83 25.07 -5.72
N VAL A 107 -11.84 26.25 -6.31
CA VAL A 107 -10.64 26.98 -6.75
C VAL A 107 -10.44 28.12 -5.78
N ALA A 108 -9.25 28.23 -5.18
CA ALA A 108 -8.93 29.28 -4.23
C ALA A 108 -7.79 30.17 -4.74
N ALA A 109 -7.95 31.48 -4.56
CA ALA A 109 -6.84 32.42 -4.72
C ALA A 109 -6.07 32.49 -3.41
N VAL A 110 -4.76 32.39 -3.52
CA VAL A 110 -3.83 32.43 -2.39
C VAL A 110 -2.75 33.48 -2.63
N ALA A 111 -2.23 34.05 -1.55
CA ALA A 111 -0.99 34.83 -1.58
C ALA A 111 0.02 34.20 -0.63
N GLY A 112 1.31 34.32 -0.94
CA GLY A 112 2.32 33.80 -0.03
C GLY A 112 3.72 34.20 -0.43
N ALA A 113 4.54 34.46 0.58
CA ALA A 113 5.99 34.61 0.46
C ALA A 113 6.64 33.80 1.60
N GLY A 114 7.70 33.06 1.31
CA GLY A 114 8.44 32.31 2.33
C GLY A 114 7.67 31.16 2.99
N GLY A 115 6.87 30.41 2.22
CA GLY A 115 6.24 29.15 2.67
C GLY A 115 4.95 29.27 3.48
N THR A 116 4.53 30.49 3.85
CA THR A 116 3.20 30.73 4.41
C THR A 116 2.21 31.03 3.30
N VAL A 117 1.07 30.33 3.29
CA VAL A 117 0.00 30.49 2.29
C VAL A 117 -1.19 31.16 2.97
N GLU A 118 -1.48 32.39 2.54
CA GLU A 118 -2.66 33.15 2.96
C GLU A 118 -3.81 32.91 1.97
N TRP A 119 -4.92 32.39 2.47
CA TRP A 119 -6.16 32.30 1.71
C TRP A 119 -6.77 33.69 1.48
N LEU A 120 -7.19 33.97 0.24
CA LEU A 120 -7.79 35.26 -0.13
C LEU A 120 -9.29 35.16 -0.44
N GLU A 121 -9.69 34.21 -1.29
CA GLU A 121 -11.08 33.96 -1.71
C GLU A 121 -11.20 32.59 -2.41
N SER A 122 -12.42 32.04 -2.49
CA SER A 122 -12.72 30.79 -3.21
C SER A 122 -13.90 30.90 -4.20
N TRP A 123 -13.84 30.08 -5.25
CA TRP A 123 -14.87 29.87 -6.26
C TRP A 123 -15.30 28.40 -6.24
N LEU A 124 -16.60 28.13 -6.22
CA LEU A 124 -17.14 26.78 -6.35
C LEU A 124 -17.71 26.53 -7.74
N VAL A 125 -17.25 25.45 -8.36
CA VAL A 125 -17.60 25.01 -9.70
C VAL A 125 -18.26 23.63 -9.61
N HIS A 126 -19.50 23.50 -10.08
CA HIS A 126 -20.27 22.26 -10.02
C HIS A 126 -19.99 21.35 -11.22
N PHE A 127 -19.69 20.06 -11.02
CA PHE A 127 -19.31 19.19 -12.13
C PHE A 127 -20.44 18.92 -13.15
N GLU A 128 -21.70 18.94 -12.72
CA GLU A 128 -22.84 18.62 -13.61
C GLU A 128 -23.45 19.81 -14.36
N LEU A 129 -23.17 21.05 -13.94
CA LEU A 129 -23.70 22.21 -14.65
C LEU A 129 -22.87 22.41 -15.92
N VAL A 130 -23.52 22.53 -17.08
CA VAL A 130 -22.84 22.54 -18.39
C VAL A 130 -21.77 23.65 -18.48
N GLU A 131 -22.06 24.83 -17.95
CA GLU A 131 -21.14 25.97 -17.92
C GLU A 131 -19.93 25.71 -17.01
N ASP A 132 -20.18 25.18 -15.80
CA ASP A 132 -19.15 24.85 -14.82
C ASP A 132 -18.28 23.67 -15.30
N ALA A 133 -18.86 22.67 -15.96
CA ALA A 133 -18.14 21.55 -16.56
C ALA A 133 -17.14 22.01 -17.63
N ALA A 134 -17.46 23.08 -18.37
CA ALA A 134 -16.54 23.72 -19.31
C ALA A 134 -15.36 24.41 -18.59
N VAL A 135 -15.62 25.02 -17.43
CA VAL A 135 -14.56 25.58 -16.55
C VAL A 135 -13.64 24.48 -16.03
N VAL A 136 -14.18 23.39 -15.47
CA VAL A 136 -13.40 22.25 -14.97
C VAL A 136 -12.53 21.66 -16.09
N ARG A 137 -13.10 21.49 -17.29
CA ARG A 137 -12.34 20.97 -18.44
C ARG A 137 -11.19 21.89 -18.83
N ALA A 138 -11.43 23.19 -18.94
CA ALA A 138 -10.40 24.16 -19.28
C ALA A 138 -9.28 24.21 -18.23
N LEU A 139 -9.63 24.20 -16.93
CA LEU A 139 -8.63 24.14 -15.85
C LEU A 139 -7.83 22.83 -15.83
N GLY A 140 -8.44 21.72 -16.27
CA GLY A 140 -7.75 20.43 -16.42
C GLY A 140 -6.83 20.36 -17.64
N GLU A 141 -7.03 21.20 -18.64
CA GLU A 141 -6.10 21.36 -19.77
C GLU A 141 -4.94 22.28 -19.40
N ARG A 142 -5.24 23.44 -18.82
CA ARG A 142 -4.29 24.43 -18.31
C ARG A 142 -4.87 25.08 -17.07
N PHE A 143 -4.17 24.97 -15.95
CA PHE A 143 -4.64 25.55 -14.69
C PHE A 143 -4.23 27.01 -14.58
N GLU A 144 -4.87 27.81 -15.42
CA GLU A 144 -4.66 29.23 -15.63
C GLU A 144 -6.01 29.93 -15.54
N ALA A 145 -6.07 31.00 -14.75
CA ALA A 145 -7.30 31.79 -14.62
C ALA A 145 -7.01 33.28 -14.46
N ARG A 146 -7.86 34.08 -15.09
CA ARG A 146 -7.88 35.53 -14.92
C ARG A 146 -8.78 35.87 -13.73
N LEU A 147 -8.17 36.36 -12.65
CA LEU A 147 -8.87 36.84 -11.46
C LEU A 147 -9.35 38.27 -11.71
N ILE A 148 -10.65 38.51 -11.56
CA ILE A 148 -11.27 39.80 -11.90
C ILE A 148 -12.10 40.31 -10.70
N GLU A 149 -11.76 41.50 -10.21
CA GLU A 149 -12.55 42.20 -9.20
C GLU A 149 -13.42 43.28 -9.85
N VAL A 150 -14.70 43.30 -9.49
CA VAL A 150 -15.68 44.23 -10.07
C VAL A 150 -16.33 45.08 -8.98
N ASP A 151 -16.52 46.37 -9.26
CA ASP A 151 -17.29 47.25 -8.37
C ASP A 151 -18.81 47.04 -8.51
N GLU A 152 -19.59 47.72 -7.66
CA GLU A 152 -21.06 47.65 -7.66
C GLU A 152 -21.69 48.10 -8.99
N ALA A 153 -20.97 48.89 -9.79
CA ALA A 153 -21.41 49.34 -11.11
C ALA A 153 -21.03 48.35 -12.24
N GLY A 154 -20.43 47.20 -11.90
CA GLY A 154 -19.97 46.19 -12.85
C GLY A 154 -18.72 46.59 -13.62
N ARG A 155 -17.96 47.58 -13.15
CA ARG A 155 -16.67 47.96 -13.75
C ARG A 155 -15.57 47.10 -13.16
N VAL A 156 -14.68 46.61 -14.03
CA VAL A 156 -13.48 45.90 -13.60
C VAL A 156 -12.53 46.89 -12.94
N VAL A 157 -12.24 46.68 -11.65
CA VAL A 157 -11.33 47.52 -10.86
C VAL A 157 -9.95 46.88 -10.69
N TRP A 158 -9.85 45.57 -10.91
CA TRP A 158 -8.60 44.83 -10.84
C TRP A 158 -8.71 43.57 -11.69
N ASP A 159 -7.63 43.23 -12.39
CA ASP A 159 -7.52 42.10 -13.32
C ASP A 159 -6.09 41.58 -13.30
N ALA A 160 -5.90 40.29 -12.97
CA ALA A 160 -4.61 39.62 -13.10
C ALA A 160 -4.77 38.19 -13.62
N LEU A 161 -3.85 37.78 -14.48
CA LEU A 161 -3.69 36.39 -14.89
C LEU A 161 -2.86 35.65 -13.86
N VAL A 162 -3.32 34.48 -13.41
CA VAL A 162 -2.63 33.65 -12.43
C VAL A 162 -2.58 32.21 -12.93
N GLU A 163 -1.43 31.58 -12.74
CA GLU A 163 -1.14 30.22 -13.20
C GLU A 163 -0.62 29.37 -12.04
N ALA A 164 -0.91 28.07 -12.05
CA ALA A 164 -0.31 27.10 -11.14
C ALA A 164 -0.20 25.71 -11.81
N PRO A 165 0.76 24.86 -11.41
CA PRO A 165 0.95 23.52 -12.00
C PRO A 165 -0.05 22.48 -11.46
N LEU A 166 -1.36 22.78 -11.52
CA LEU A 166 -2.44 21.98 -10.92
C LEU A 166 -3.41 21.38 -11.95
N ALA A 167 -3.09 21.46 -13.25
CA ALA A 167 -3.93 20.85 -14.29
C ALA A 167 -4.11 19.33 -14.06
N PRO A 168 -3.06 18.55 -13.71
CA PRO A 168 -3.22 17.14 -13.36
C PRO A 168 -4.13 16.91 -12.14
N ASN A 169 -4.10 17.81 -11.16
CA ASN A 169 -4.94 17.73 -9.97
C ASN A 169 -6.42 17.86 -10.35
N VAL A 170 -6.77 18.80 -11.23
CA VAL A 170 -8.16 18.96 -11.70
C VAL A 170 -8.66 17.72 -12.42
N VAL A 171 -7.82 17.08 -13.24
CA VAL A 171 -8.18 15.81 -13.90
C VAL A 171 -8.47 14.72 -12.86
N ARG A 172 -7.64 14.59 -11.83
CA ARG A 172 -7.84 13.63 -10.72
C ARG A 172 -9.08 13.96 -9.89
N ILE A 173 -9.30 15.25 -9.58
CA ILE A 173 -10.48 15.75 -8.87
C ILE A 173 -11.75 15.38 -9.65
N ARG A 174 -11.78 15.57 -10.97
CA ARG A 174 -12.91 15.17 -11.81
C ARG A 174 -13.15 13.66 -11.77
N GLN A 175 -12.10 12.85 -11.90
CA GLN A 175 -12.22 11.39 -11.80
C GLN A 175 -12.73 10.94 -10.41
N ALA A 176 -12.27 11.60 -9.34
CA ALA A 176 -12.74 11.35 -7.98
C ALA A 176 -14.21 11.77 -7.80
N ALA A 177 -14.64 12.86 -8.42
CA ALA A 177 -16.03 13.30 -8.45
C ALA A 177 -16.92 12.32 -9.23
N ASP A 178 -16.48 11.85 -10.41
CA ASP A 178 -17.22 10.89 -11.24
C ASP A 178 -17.47 9.54 -10.54
N ARG A 179 -16.57 9.15 -9.61
CA ARG A 179 -16.74 7.95 -8.77
C ARG A 179 -17.83 8.11 -7.70
N ARG A 180 -18.26 9.33 -7.39
CA ARG A 180 -19.32 9.62 -6.41
C ARG A 180 -20.65 9.71 -7.16
N ASP A 181 -21.66 8.96 -6.71
CA ASP A 181 -22.99 8.93 -7.35
C ASP A 181 -23.74 10.26 -7.09
N ALA A 182 -23.54 11.24 -7.95
CA ALA A 182 -24.07 12.61 -7.81
C ALA A 182 -25.57 12.73 -8.18
N ARG A 183 -26.40 11.70 -7.93
CA ARG A 183 -27.85 11.74 -8.26
C ARG A 183 -28.63 12.79 -7.45
N ARG A 184 -28.03 13.42 -6.45
CA ARG A 184 -28.64 14.46 -5.62
C ARG A 184 -28.32 15.85 -6.16
N LYS A 185 -29.36 16.67 -6.33
CA LYS A 185 -29.19 18.12 -6.48
C LYS A 185 -28.85 18.73 -5.13
N GLY A 186 -27.64 19.23 -4.97
CA GLY A 186 -27.20 19.91 -3.75
C GLY A 186 -27.59 21.38 -3.74
N ASP A 187 -27.74 21.95 -2.54
CA ASP A 187 -27.89 23.40 -2.38
C ASP A 187 -26.51 24.07 -2.52
N ARG A 188 -26.31 24.78 -3.65
CA ARG A 188 -25.06 25.54 -3.93
C ARG A 188 -24.74 26.55 -2.82
N GLY A 189 -25.75 27.04 -2.11
CA GLY A 189 -25.66 28.17 -1.18
C GLY A 189 -25.13 27.70 0.14
N ALA A 190 -25.73 26.63 0.63
CA ALA A 190 -25.22 25.85 1.74
C ALA A 190 -23.80 25.35 1.46
N ALA A 191 -23.54 24.81 0.26
CA ALA A 191 -22.20 24.35 -0.12
C ALA A 191 -21.16 25.48 -0.12
N LEU A 192 -21.48 26.66 -0.66
CA LEU A 192 -20.58 27.81 -0.66
C LEU A 192 -20.34 28.35 0.76
N ALA A 193 -21.38 28.41 1.59
CA ALA A 193 -21.25 28.82 2.98
C ALA A 193 -20.37 27.83 3.77
N ALA A 194 -20.56 26.52 3.56
CA ALA A 194 -19.75 25.47 4.18
C ALA A 194 -18.29 25.51 3.71
N ALA A 195 -18.05 25.63 2.40
CA ALA A 195 -16.70 25.76 1.85
C ALA A 195 -15.97 26.97 2.44
N ARG A 196 -16.68 28.08 2.64
CA ARG A 196 -16.13 29.30 3.28
C ARG A 196 -15.89 29.15 4.76
N ALA A 197 -16.71 28.38 5.48
CA ALA A 197 -16.47 28.07 6.88
C ALA A 197 -15.18 27.25 7.07
N GLU A 198 -14.81 26.45 6.08
CA GLU A 198 -13.57 25.67 6.03
C GLU A 198 -12.41 26.40 5.32
N ALA A 199 -12.65 27.60 4.79
CA ALA A 199 -11.69 28.29 3.95
C ALA A 199 -10.38 28.57 4.69
N GLY A 200 -9.26 28.24 4.05
CA GLY A 200 -7.92 28.37 4.62
C GLY A 200 -7.49 27.18 5.49
N ALA A 201 -8.40 26.46 6.15
CA ALA A 201 -8.01 25.31 7.00
C ALA A 201 -7.40 24.16 6.19
N TRP A 202 -7.89 23.94 4.97
CA TRP A 202 -7.37 22.90 4.09
C TRP A 202 -6.04 23.26 3.43
N LEU A 203 -5.72 24.55 3.36
CA LEU A 203 -4.44 25.09 2.87
C LEU A 203 -3.33 25.01 3.92
N ASP A 204 -3.68 24.70 5.17
CA ASP A 204 -2.70 24.40 6.18
C ASP A 204 -1.88 23.18 5.75
N ARG A 205 -0.56 23.38 5.70
CA ARG A 205 0.44 22.38 5.31
C ARG A 205 1.16 21.80 6.52
N GLU A 206 0.72 22.11 7.74
CA GLU A 206 1.29 21.51 8.95
C GLU A 206 1.27 19.98 8.86
N GLY A 207 2.43 19.35 9.06
CA GLY A 207 2.62 17.91 8.96
C GLY A 207 2.76 17.34 7.54
N LEU A 208 2.66 18.17 6.48
CA LEU A 208 2.98 17.73 5.12
C LEU A 208 4.49 17.81 4.85
N PRO A 209 5.03 16.88 4.03
CA PRO A 209 6.40 17.01 3.54
C PRO A 209 6.60 18.32 2.78
N VAL A 210 7.81 18.87 2.86
CA VAL A 210 8.22 20.00 2.02
C VAL A 210 8.58 19.44 0.65
N PHE A 211 7.59 19.35 -0.25
CA PHE A 211 7.76 18.72 -1.58
C PHE A 211 8.82 19.39 -2.47
N ASP A 212 9.10 20.67 -2.22
CA ASP A 212 10.15 21.44 -2.92
C ASP A 212 11.50 21.37 -2.20
N ALA A 213 11.65 20.52 -1.18
CA ALA A 213 12.93 20.33 -0.50
C ALA A 213 14.01 19.81 -1.47
N PRO A 214 15.26 20.25 -1.28
CA PRO A 214 16.39 19.72 -2.04
C PRO A 214 16.57 18.22 -1.78
N GLU A 215 17.38 17.58 -2.62
CA GLU A 215 17.78 16.19 -2.39
C GLU A 215 18.47 16.06 -1.02
N PRO A 216 18.15 15.02 -0.21
CA PRO A 216 18.77 14.84 1.10
C PRO A 216 20.28 14.68 0.97
N ALA A 217 21.05 15.43 1.76
CA ALA A 217 22.51 15.50 1.61
C ALA A 217 23.23 14.34 2.28
N THR A 218 22.58 13.69 3.26
CA THR A 218 23.17 12.60 4.03
C THR A 218 22.31 11.33 4.05
N PRO A 219 22.91 10.16 4.33
CA PRO A 219 22.15 8.93 4.55
C PRO A 219 21.10 9.03 5.66
N ALA A 220 21.39 9.69 6.80
CA ALA A 220 20.42 9.84 7.87
C ALA A 220 19.27 10.79 7.51
N GLU A 221 19.54 11.86 6.77
CA GLU A 221 18.50 12.71 6.18
C GLU A 221 17.64 11.90 5.20
N THR A 222 18.27 11.16 4.30
CA THR A 222 17.57 10.30 3.33
C THR A 222 16.65 9.29 4.03
N GLN A 223 17.15 8.64 5.09
CA GLN A 223 16.34 7.71 5.88
C GLN A 223 15.14 8.41 6.54
N ARG A 224 15.33 9.61 7.09
CA ARG A 224 14.24 10.40 7.70
C ARG A 224 13.20 10.79 6.67
N THR A 225 13.63 11.33 5.53
CA THR A 225 12.76 11.70 4.41
C THR A 225 11.97 10.51 3.88
N LEU A 226 12.59 9.32 3.81
CA LEU A 226 11.92 8.09 3.42
C LEU A 226 10.82 7.67 4.42
N VAL A 227 11.11 7.77 5.72
CA VAL A 227 10.13 7.51 6.79
C VAL A 227 8.97 8.51 6.73
N GLU A 228 9.26 9.80 6.51
CA GLU A 228 8.25 10.85 6.36
C GLU A 228 7.40 10.65 5.11
N LEU A 229 7.98 10.16 4.01
CA LEU A 229 7.28 9.90 2.76
C LEU A 229 6.35 8.67 2.85
N THR A 230 6.72 7.64 3.60
CA THR A 230 6.02 6.34 3.61
C THR A 230 4.51 6.43 3.86
N PRO A 231 3.99 7.18 4.86
CA PRO A 231 2.55 7.31 5.09
C PRO A 231 1.78 7.97 3.93
N TRP A 232 2.46 8.70 3.07
CA TRP A 232 1.88 9.44 1.94
C TRP A 232 1.88 8.66 0.63
N MET A 233 2.41 7.44 0.65
CA MET A 233 2.63 6.62 -0.54
C MET A 233 1.55 5.55 -0.74
N THR A 234 0.53 5.51 0.12
CA THR A 234 -0.67 4.71 -0.16
C THR A 234 -1.53 5.41 -1.23
N PRO A 235 -2.26 4.68 -2.08
CA PRO A 235 -3.14 5.27 -3.09
C PRO A 235 -4.12 6.31 -2.52
N GLU A 236 -4.63 6.08 -1.32
CA GLU A 236 -5.58 6.96 -0.64
C GLU A 236 -4.90 8.23 -0.11
N ALA A 237 -3.67 8.11 0.41
CA ALA A 237 -2.93 9.26 0.89
C ALA A 237 -2.45 10.14 -0.27
N GLU A 238 -1.97 9.53 -1.36
CA GLU A 238 -1.64 10.22 -2.61
C GLU A 238 -2.87 10.94 -3.17
N GLU A 239 -4.01 10.25 -3.25
CA GLU A 239 -5.26 10.87 -3.71
C GLU A 239 -5.62 12.08 -2.84
N ARG A 240 -5.58 11.98 -1.51
CA ARG A 240 -5.85 13.14 -0.62
C ARG A 240 -4.88 14.31 -0.85
N LEU A 241 -3.59 14.05 -1.08
CA LEU A 241 -2.62 15.12 -1.36
C LEU A 241 -2.97 15.89 -2.64
N LEU A 242 -3.32 15.16 -3.70
CA LEU A 242 -3.62 15.74 -5.01
C LEU A 242 -5.00 16.39 -5.05
N VAL A 243 -6.00 15.73 -4.45
CA VAL A 243 -7.42 16.05 -4.58
C VAL A 243 -7.91 16.96 -3.45
N GLU A 244 -7.39 16.84 -2.23
CA GLU A 244 -7.88 17.59 -1.06
C GLU A 244 -6.91 18.68 -0.59
N ARG A 245 -5.60 18.51 -0.81
CA ARG A 245 -4.55 19.41 -0.31
C ARG A 245 -3.86 20.25 -1.38
N SER A 246 -4.29 20.13 -2.64
CA SER A 246 -3.75 20.90 -3.76
C SER A 246 -2.23 20.79 -3.93
N VAL A 247 -1.63 19.64 -3.56
CA VAL A 247 -0.20 19.39 -3.81
C VAL A 247 0.00 19.13 -5.30
N PRO A 248 0.84 19.88 -6.02
CA PRO A 248 1.08 19.64 -7.44
C PRO A 248 1.58 18.21 -7.67
N ALA A 249 0.98 17.51 -8.63
CA ALA A 249 1.38 16.14 -8.98
C ALA A 249 2.88 16.05 -9.30
N GLU A 250 3.41 17.01 -10.06
CA GLU A 250 4.83 17.06 -10.43
C GLU A 250 5.75 17.29 -9.22
N ALA A 251 5.31 18.09 -8.24
CA ALA A 251 6.08 18.31 -7.02
C ALA A 251 6.13 17.04 -6.16
N LEU A 252 4.99 16.35 -6.00
CA LEU A 252 4.93 15.07 -5.28
C LEU A 252 5.78 13.99 -5.97
N ASP A 253 5.65 13.86 -7.30
CA ASP A 253 6.40 12.91 -8.10
C ASP A 253 7.91 13.21 -8.07
N GLY A 254 8.29 14.48 -8.16
CA GLY A 254 9.66 14.95 -8.08
C GLY A 254 10.27 14.68 -6.70
N TYR A 255 9.56 15.03 -5.63
CA TYR A 255 9.97 14.76 -4.26
C TYR A 255 10.22 13.26 -4.04
N ARG A 256 9.23 12.42 -4.39
CA ARG A 256 9.34 10.97 -4.30
C ARG A 256 10.53 10.44 -5.09
N ARG A 257 10.68 10.83 -6.35
CA ARG A 257 11.77 10.33 -7.21
C ARG A 257 13.14 10.70 -6.63
N ARG A 258 13.34 11.93 -6.14
CA ARG A 258 14.58 12.35 -5.49
C ARG A 258 14.86 11.53 -4.23
N THR A 259 13.87 11.35 -3.36
CA THR A 259 14.02 10.54 -2.14
C THR A 259 14.36 9.08 -2.45
N LEU A 260 13.66 8.47 -3.41
CA LEU A 260 13.92 7.08 -3.81
C LEU A 260 15.28 6.94 -4.49
N ALA A 261 15.68 7.87 -5.36
CA ALA A 261 16.99 7.85 -6.01
C ALA A 261 18.12 7.94 -4.97
N ALA A 262 18.03 8.88 -4.03
CA ALA A 262 18.99 9.03 -2.94
C ALA A 262 19.05 7.74 -2.09
N ALA A 263 17.90 7.18 -1.71
CA ALA A 263 17.83 5.94 -0.94
C ALA A 263 18.48 4.76 -1.68
N VAL A 264 18.22 4.62 -3.00
CA VAL A 264 18.84 3.58 -3.82
C VAL A 264 20.35 3.75 -3.92
N GLN A 265 20.81 4.99 -4.10
CA GLN A 265 22.23 5.32 -4.20
C GLN A 265 23.00 4.95 -2.94
N VAL A 266 22.44 5.22 -1.76
CA VAL A 266 23.08 4.90 -0.47
C VAL A 266 22.77 3.49 0.02
N GLY A 267 21.89 2.76 -0.65
CA GLY A 267 21.48 1.40 -0.30
C GLY A 267 20.55 1.28 0.90
N LEU A 268 19.69 2.28 1.14
CA LEU A 268 18.67 2.16 2.17
C LEU A 268 17.54 1.23 1.72
N TRP A 269 17.13 0.34 2.61
CA TRP A 269 16.02 -0.58 2.38
C TRP A 269 14.73 0.21 2.10
N LEU A 270 13.94 -0.30 1.15
CA LEU A 270 12.68 0.28 0.73
C LEU A 270 11.53 -0.68 1.11
N PRO A 271 10.47 -0.20 1.78
CA PRO A 271 9.22 -0.95 1.88
C PRO A 271 8.71 -1.42 0.51
N ALA A 272 7.98 -2.53 0.47
CA ALA A 272 7.55 -3.18 -0.77
C ALA A 272 6.88 -2.22 -1.78
N ASP A 273 6.00 -1.34 -1.31
CA ASP A 273 5.31 -0.36 -2.17
C ASP A 273 6.28 0.66 -2.80
N LEU A 274 7.28 1.11 -2.03
CA LEU A 274 8.32 2.02 -2.49
C LEU A 274 9.33 1.32 -3.40
N ALA A 275 9.64 0.05 -3.14
CA ALA A 275 10.48 -0.76 -4.01
C ALA A 275 9.82 -0.97 -5.37
N GLN A 276 8.52 -1.31 -5.39
CA GLN A 276 7.75 -1.40 -6.62
C GLN A 276 7.74 -0.06 -7.37
N ARG A 277 7.54 1.05 -6.66
CA ARG A 277 7.56 2.38 -7.28
C ARG A 277 8.93 2.76 -7.82
N ALA A 278 10.02 2.44 -7.12
CA ALA A 278 11.38 2.66 -7.60
C ALA A 278 11.66 1.92 -8.91
N VAL A 279 11.15 0.69 -9.06
CA VAL A 279 11.21 -0.07 -10.33
C VAL A 279 10.37 0.62 -11.41
N GLN A 280 9.16 1.06 -11.11
CA GLN A 280 8.29 1.79 -12.06
C GLN A 280 8.90 3.12 -12.52
N ASP A 281 9.58 3.83 -11.62
CA ASP A 281 10.29 5.08 -11.91
C ASP A 281 11.62 4.85 -12.65
N GLY A 282 11.99 3.59 -12.94
CA GLY A 282 13.16 3.23 -13.73
C GLY A 282 14.48 3.25 -12.96
N LEU A 283 14.46 3.31 -11.63
CA LEU A 283 15.67 3.26 -10.80
C LEU A 283 16.35 1.89 -10.87
N ALA A 284 15.57 0.84 -11.13
CA ALA A 284 16.05 -0.52 -11.38
C ALA A 284 15.13 -1.25 -12.37
N PRO A 285 15.63 -2.22 -13.15
CA PRO A 285 14.82 -2.92 -14.15
C PRO A 285 13.82 -3.92 -13.53
N ASN A 286 14.08 -4.43 -12.32
CA ASN A 286 13.18 -5.32 -11.58
C ASN A 286 13.58 -5.35 -10.09
N ALA A 287 12.73 -5.98 -9.26
CA ALA A 287 12.90 -6.05 -7.81
C ALA A 287 14.22 -6.73 -7.39
N ALA A 288 14.59 -7.86 -8.01
CA ALA A 288 15.86 -8.53 -7.69
C ALA A 288 17.08 -7.65 -7.99
N ARG A 289 17.07 -6.90 -9.10
CA ARG A 289 18.14 -5.96 -9.44
C ARG A 289 18.17 -4.76 -8.50
N LEU A 290 17.01 -4.26 -8.08
CA LEU A 290 16.90 -3.23 -7.05
C LEU A 290 17.53 -3.71 -5.75
N THR A 291 17.14 -4.86 -5.23
CA THR A 291 17.68 -5.43 -3.98
C THR A 291 19.19 -5.65 -4.07
N ALA A 292 19.70 -6.16 -5.19
CA ALA A 292 21.14 -6.29 -5.40
C ALA A 292 21.86 -4.94 -5.37
N GLN A 293 21.29 -3.89 -6.00
CA GLN A 293 21.83 -2.53 -5.94
C GLN A 293 21.81 -1.98 -4.51
N LEU A 294 20.72 -2.18 -3.77
CA LEU A 294 20.59 -1.72 -2.39
C LEU A 294 21.63 -2.38 -1.48
N VAL A 295 21.77 -3.70 -1.54
CA VAL A 295 22.78 -4.47 -0.78
C VAL A 295 24.18 -3.96 -1.07
N GLU A 296 24.51 -3.74 -2.34
CA GLU A 296 25.84 -3.29 -2.76
C GLU A 296 26.10 -1.82 -2.37
N GLY A 297 25.12 -0.93 -2.58
CA GLY A 297 25.20 0.47 -2.18
C GLY A 297 25.40 0.61 -0.67
N PHE A 298 24.67 -0.18 0.12
CA PHE A 298 24.75 -0.13 1.57
C PHE A 298 26.07 -0.69 2.10
N TYR A 299 26.57 -1.78 1.50
CA TYR A 299 27.89 -2.32 1.82
C TYR A 299 28.99 -1.27 1.62
N ARG A 300 28.97 -0.55 0.50
CA ARG A 300 29.91 0.56 0.24
C ARG A 300 29.74 1.70 1.23
N LEU A 301 28.51 2.01 1.64
CA LEU A 301 28.23 3.04 2.63
C LEU A 301 28.88 2.68 3.98
N CYS A 302 28.68 1.44 4.45
CA CYS A 302 29.24 0.97 5.73
C CYS A 302 30.78 0.93 5.74
N GLY A 303 31.43 0.82 4.58
CA GLY A 303 32.89 0.95 4.45
C GLY A 303 33.40 2.40 4.55
N LYS A 304 32.50 3.39 4.63
CA LYS A 304 32.82 4.82 4.70
C LYS A 304 32.28 5.43 5.99
N ARG A 305 32.74 6.64 6.32
CA ARG A 305 32.14 7.44 7.40
C ARG A 305 30.74 7.89 6.97
N HIS A 306 29.73 7.57 7.77
CA HIS A 306 28.34 7.95 7.57
C HIS A 306 27.72 8.43 8.89
N ASP A 307 26.51 8.99 8.82
CA ASP A 307 25.79 9.58 9.95
C ASP A 307 24.62 8.71 10.47
N LEU A 308 24.41 7.52 9.91
CA LEU A 308 23.45 6.54 10.43
C LEU A 308 23.86 6.03 11.82
N SER A 309 22.87 5.87 12.71
CA SER A 309 23.07 5.22 14.00
C SER A 309 23.36 3.72 13.83
N ARG A 310 24.08 3.10 14.78
CA ARG A 310 24.36 1.64 14.75
C ARG A 310 23.08 0.82 14.62
N GLU A 311 22.01 1.22 15.32
CA GLU A 311 20.69 0.57 15.23
C GLU A 311 20.08 0.70 13.83
N ALA A 312 20.15 1.90 13.22
CA ALA A 312 19.66 2.12 11.87
C ALA A 312 20.42 1.25 10.85
N VAL A 313 21.75 1.13 10.97
CA VAL A 313 22.55 0.28 10.09
C VAL A 313 22.16 -1.19 10.24
N ALA A 314 22.04 -1.66 11.48
CA ALA A 314 21.66 -3.03 11.78
C ALA A 314 20.25 -3.39 11.27
N ARG A 315 19.25 -2.52 11.48
CA ARG A 315 17.89 -2.72 10.95
C ARG A 315 17.87 -2.74 9.42
N ASN A 316 18.62 -1.85 8.77
CA ASN A 316 18.69 -1.81 7.31
C ASN A 316 19.22 -3.12 6.74
N TRP A 317 20.30 -3.67 7.32
CA TRP A 317 20.84 -4.96 6.92
C TRP A 317 19.87 -6.12 7.13
N LEU A 318 19.15 -6.14 8.25
CA LEU A 318 18.14 -7.17 8.52
C LEU A 318 17.10 -7.23 7.40
N TYR A 319 16.58 -6.07 6.99
CA TYR A 319 15.58 -6.01 5.93
C TYR A 319 16.17 -6.33 4.54
N LEU A 320 17.36 -5.82 4.22
CA LEU A 320 18.03 -6.14 2.95
C LEU A 320 18.36 -7.63 2.81
N ALA A 321 18.76 -8.30 3.89
CA ALA A 321 19.06 -9.73 3.87
C ALA A 321 17.79 -10.57 3.60
N ARG A 322 16.67 -10.21 4.23
CA ARG A 322 15.37 -10.83 3.98
C ARG A 322 14.93 -10.67 2.53
N ASP A 323 15.02 -9.45 1.99
CA ASP A 323 14.63 -9.19 0.60
C ASP A 323 15.58 -9.89 -0.39
N ALA A 324 16.87 -9.99 -0.05
CA ALA A 324 17.84 -10.72 -0.86
C ALA A 324 17.49 -12.20 -0.94
N GLU A 325 17.17 -12.84 0.19
CA GLU A 325 16.71 -14.22 0.25
C GLU A 325 15.42 -14.43 -0.56
N GLN A 326 14.43 -13.56 -0.37
CA GLN A 326 13.16 -13.61 -1.13
C GLN A 326 13.37 -13.54 -2.66
N HIS A 327 14.43 -12.88 -3.10
CA HIS A 327 14.78 -12.76 -4.52
C HIS A 327 15.87 -13.75 -4.99
N GLY A 328 16.24 -14.72 -4.16
CA GLY A 328 17.25 -15.74 -4.49
C GLY A 328 18.67 -15.18 -4.64
N LEU A 329 18.95 -14.03 -4.03
CA LEU A 329 20.26 -13.39 -4.04
C LEU A 329 21.10 -13.94 -2.88
N LEU A 330 22.12 -14.72 -3.21
CA LEU A 330 23.07 -15.22 -2.22
C LEU A 330 24.01 -14.09 -1.78
N LEU A 331 23.93 -13.70 -0.52
CA LEU A 331 24.90 -12.80 0.09
C LEU A 331 26.24 -13.54 0.29
N GLU A 332 27.35 -12.85 0.00
CA GLU A 332 28.68 -13.41 0.21
C GLU A 332 28.90 -13.78 1.69
N PRO A 333 29.57 -14.90 2.01
CA PRO A 333 29.77 -15.34 3.39
C PRO A 333 30.41 -14.29 4.31
N GLN A 334 31.31 -13.47 3.77
CA GLN A 334 31.95 -12.37 4.51
C GLN A 334 30.96 -11.27 4.90
N ARG A 335 30.05 -10.89 3.98
CA ARG A 335 29.00 -9.90 4.23
C ARG A 335 28.02 -10.40 5.29
N LEU A 336 27.63 -11.68 5.21
CA LEU A 336 26.78 -12.33 6.21
C LEU A 336 27.45 -12.37 7.60
N ALA A 337 28.73 -12.74 7.67
CA ALA A 337 29.47 -12.77 8.93
C ALA A 337 29.57 -11.38 9.58
N TRP A 338 29.86 -10.36 8.77
CA TRP A 338 29.92 -8.97 9.20
C TRP A 338 28.54 -8.45 9.64
N MET A 339 27.48 -8.74 8.88
CA MET A 339 26.09 -8.41 9.25
C MET A 339 25.72 -9.03 10.60
N HIS A 340 26.01 -10.31 10.81
CA HIS A 340 25.74 -10.98 12.09
C HIS A 340 26.52 -10.35 13.25
N ALA A 341 27.78 -9.95 13.03
CA ALA A 341 28.56 -9.25 14.04
C ALA A 341 27.96 -7.88 14.38
N LEU A 342 27.51 -7.13 13.37
CA LEU A 342 26.85 -5.85 13.55
C LEU A 342 25.53 -5.99 14.32
N LEU A 343 24.66 -6.92 13.92
CA LEU A 343 23.38 -7.21 14.58
C LEU A 343 23.59 -7.55 16.07
N ARG A 344 24.62 -8.36 16.39
CA ARG A 344 25.02 -8.63 17.78
C ARG A 344 25.42 -7.35 18.51
N SER A 345 26.31 -6.55 17.93
CA SER A 345 26.80 -5.31 18.57
C SER A 345 25.72 -4.24 18.80
N ALA A 346 24.65 -4.27 18.00
CA ALA A 346 23.52 -3.34 18.12
C ALA A 346 22.44 -3.82 19.11
N GLY A 347 22.64 -4.96 19.79
CA GLY A 347 21.64 -5.57 20.67
C GLY A 347 20.43 -6.15 19.93
N LEU A 348 20.40 -6.06 18.59
CA LEU A 348 19.33 -6.57 17.74
C LEU A 348 19.49 -8.08 17.46
N GLY A 349 20.66 -8.66 17.78
CA GLY A 349 20.92 -10.10 17.78
C GLY A 349 20.96 -10.75 19.18
N GLU A 350 20.87 -9.97 20.26
CA GLU A 350 21.09 -10.45 21.64
C GLU A 350 19.84 -10.94 22.36
N GLY A 351 18.74 -11.15 21.63
CA GLY A 351 17.57 -11.84 22.20
C GLY A 351 17.67 -13.36 22.18
N ILE A 352 18.48 -13.97 21.30
CA ILE A 352 18.36 -15.41 21.01
C ILE A 352 19.70 -16.14 21.10
N ALA A 353 20.82 -15.49 20.73
CA ALA A 353 22.13 -16.14 20.69
C ALA A 353 22.93 -16.06 22.00
N THR A 354 22.54 -15.21 22.96
CA THR A 354 23.24 -15.01 24.26
C THR A 354 22.49 -15.60 25.46
N ALA A 355 21.29 -16.17 25.28
CA ALA A 355 20.82 -17.19 26.20
C ALA A 355 21.85 -18.33 26.11
N THR A 356 22.70 -18.45 27.11
CA THR A 356 23.78 -19.45 27.17
C THR A 356 23.27 -20.89 27.27
N GLY A 357 21.99 -21.12 26.97
CA GLY A 357 21.48 -22.42 26.60
C GLY A 357 20.42 -22.31 25.50
N GLY A 358 20.14 -23.44 24.87
CA GLY A 358 19.13 -23.52 23.82
C GLY A 358 17.72 -23.19 24.33
N PRO A 359 16.70 -23.38 23.49
CA PRO A 359 15.29 -23.12 23.82
C PRO A 359 14.81 -23.77 25.13
N GLU A 360 15.46 -24.86 25.55
CA GLU A 360 15.23 -25.55 26.82
C GLU A 360 15.50 -24.66 28.05
N THR A 361 16.38 -23.65 27.92
CA THR A 361 16.65 -22.66 28.97
C THR A 361 15.67 -21.49 28.98
N ALA A 362 14.87 -21.34 27.92
CA ALA A 362 13.77 -20.38 27.82
C ALA A 362 12.48 -20.89 28.47
N LYS A 363 12.56 -21.92 29.32
CA LYS A 363 11.38 -22.57 29.92
C LYS A 363 10.56 -21.58 30.75
N GLY A 364 9.36 -21.29 30.27
CA GLY A 364 8.44 -20.34 30.91
C GLY A 364 8.60 -18.88 30.45
N ASP A 365 9.58 -18.58 29.60
CA ASP A 365 9.73 -17.29 28.93
C ASP A 365 9.14 -17.37 27.52
N MET A 366 7.87 -16.98 27.41
CA MET A 366 7.10 -17.14 26.18
C MET A 366 7.63 -16.26 25.04
N ASP A 367 8.03 -15.02 25.35
CA ASP A 367 8.56 -14.09 24.36
C ASP A 367 9.87 -14.61 23.78
N LEU A 368 10.72 -15.20 24.62
CA LEU A 368 11.96 -15.82 24.17
C LEU A 368 11.69 -17.06 23.31
N LEU A 369 10.73 -17.90 23.68
CA LEU A 369 10.32 -19.08 22.88
C LEU A 369 9.76 -18.67 21.51
N LEU A 370 8.93 -17.64 21.43
CA LEU A 370 8.41 -17.10 20.17
C LEU A 370 9.54 -16.57 19.27
N ARG A 371 10.54 -15.91 19.86
CA ARG A 371 11.74 -15.48 19.12
C ARG A 371 12.53 -16.68 18.59
N TRP A 372 12.67 -17.75 19.39
CA TRP A 372 13.33 -18.98 18.94
C TRP A 372 12.62 -19.68 17.77
N LEU A 373 11.33 -19.42 17.51
CA LEU A 373 10.65 -19.93 16.32
C LEU A 373 11.19 -19.34 15.02
N ALA A 374 11.72 -18.11 15.08
CA ALA A 374 12.37 -17.46 13.94
C ALA A 374 13.77 -18.02 13.66
N VAL A 375 14.35 -18.83 14.57
CA VAL A 375 15.66 -19.46 14.39
C VAL A 375 15.48 -20.92 13.98
N PRO A 376 15.89 -21.31 12.76
CA PRO A 376 15.69 -22.66 12.25
C PRO A 376 16.18 -23.77 13.19
N GLU A 377 17.36 -23.61 13.78
CA GLU A 377 18.00 -24.60 14.66
C GLU A 377 17.27 -24.77 16.00
N GLY A 378 16.63 -23.71 16.50
CA GLY A 378 15.94 -23.71 17.78
C GLY A 378 14.43 -23.98 17.68
N ARG A 379 13.85 -23.87 16.50
CA ARG A 379 12.39 -23.93 16.29
C ARG A 379 11.74 -25.19 16.86
N ALA A 380 12.27 -26.37 16.55
CA ALA A 380 11.69 -27.63 17.02
C ALA A 380 11.76 -27.76 18.54
N ALA A 381 12.84 -27.29 19.17
CA ALA A 381 12.97 -27.30 20.62
C ALA A 381 12.07 -26.23 21.27
N ALA A 382 11.93 -25.06 20.65
CA ALA A 382 10.99 -24.03 21.09
C ALA A 382 9.54 -24.52 21.02
N LEU A 383 9.11 -25.14 19.92
CA LEU A 383 7.77 -25.75 19.80
C LEU A 383 7.52 -26.83 20.86
N ARG A 384 8.53 -27.66 21.16
CA ARG A 384 8.43 -28.67 22.23
C ARG A 384 8.29 -28.05 23.62
N GLU A 385 9.02 -26.97 23.91
CA GLU A 385 8.86 -26.25 25.18
C GLU A 385 7.53 -25.50 25.25
N LEU A 386 7.13 -24.88 24.15
CA LEU A 386 5.82 -24.27 23.98
C LEU A 386 4.74 -25.30 24.34
N GLN A 387 4.78 -26.52 23.78
CA GLN A 387 3.79 -27.57 24.05
C GLN A 387 3.63 -27.95 25.52
N ARG A 388 4.68 -27.76 26.33
CA ARG A 388 4.66 -28.03 27.77
C ARG A 388 4.01 -26.90 28.57
N GLY A 389 3.83 -25.73 27.96
CA GLY A 389 3.26 -24.52 28.57
C GLY A 389 1.77 -24.31 28.31
N ARG A 390 1.24 -23.16 28.75
CA ARG A 390 -0.15 -22.73 28.52
C ARG A 390 -0.30 -22.02 27.16
N LEU A 391 -0.25 -22.79 26.07
CA LEU A 391 -0.18 -22.20 24.73
C LEU A 391 -1.43 -21.49 24.25
N ALA A 392 -2.61 -21.88 24.74
CA ALA A 392 -3.87 -21.31 24.27
C ALA A 392 -3.92 -19.78 24.42
N GLU A 393 -3.29 -19.25 25.47
CA GLU A 393 -3.22 -17.81 25.76
C GLU A 393 -2.40 -17.02 24.72
N TYR A 394 -1.51 -17.68 23.97
CA TYR A 394 -0.57 -17.06 23.02
C TYR A 394 -0.84 -17.45 21.56
N THR A 395 -2.01 -18.00 21.28
CA THR A 395 -2.40 -18.41 19.92
C THR A 395 -2.21 -17.29 18.88
N PRO A 396 -2.57 -16.01 19.15
CA PRO A 396 -2.35 -14.93 18.19
C PRO A 396 -0.86 -14.70 17.88
N ASP A 397 -0.01 -14.66 18.90
CA ASP A 397 1.43 -14.41 18.73
C ASP A 397 2.11 -15.59 18.03
N LEU A 398 1.69 -16.82 18.35
CA LEU A 398 2.15 -18.01 17.67
C LEU A 398 1.75 -18.01 16.19
N ALA A 399 0.51 -17.60 15.86
CA ALA A 399 0.08 -17.47 14.48
C ALA A 399 0.93 -16.45 13.71
N VAL A 400 1.24 -15.29 14.32
CA VAL A 400 2.14 -14.28 13.73
C VAL A 400 3.54 -14.85 13.52
N ALA A 401 4.09 -15.58 14.48
CA ALA A 401 5.41 -16.21 14.34
C ALA A 401 5.43 -17.24 13.20
N LEU A 402 4.41 -18.11 13.12
CA LEU A 402 4.30 -19.11 12.06
C LEU A 402 4.05 -18.49 10.67
N ASP A 403 3.44 -17.30 10.61
CA ASP A 403 3.22 -16.58 9.35
C ASP A 403 4.52 -16.12 8.68
N THR A 404 5.63 -16.10 9.43
CA THR A 404 6.95 -15.74 8.92
C THR A 404 7.74 -16.93 8.37
N LEU A 405 7.24 -18.16 8.58
CA LEU A 405 7.95 -19.37 8.16
C LEU A 405 7.72 -19.68 6.69
N ASP A 406 8.72 -20.30 6.07
CA ASP A 406 8.54 -20.92 4.76
C ASP A 406 7.60 -22.14 4.83
N ALA A 407 7.24 -22.65 3.66
CA ALA A 407 6.33 -23.78 3.52
C ALA A 407 6.76 -25.04 4.30
N LEU A 408 8.02 -25.45 4.17
CA LEU A 408 8.51 -26.70 4.75
C LEU A 408 8.67 -26.56 6.26
N ASP A 409 9.17 -25.41 6.69
CA ASP A 409 9.35 -25.05 8.08
C ASP A 409 8.03 -24.92 8.82
N LEU A 410 6.99 -24.43 8.15
CA LEU A 410 5.63 -24.45 8.66
C LEU A 410 5.08 -25.87 8.81
N LEU A 411 5.30 -26.76 7.83
CA LEU A 411 4.86 -28.17 7.94
C LEU A 411 5.58 -28.90 9.07
N ASP A 412 6.89 -28.68 9.23
CA ASP A 412 7.66 -29.18 10.37
C ASP A 412 7.07 -28.65 11.68
N ALA A 413 6.71 -27.36 11.74
CA ALA A 413 6.11 -26.77 12.93
C ALA A 413 4.73 -27.35 13.27
N LEU A 414 3.86 -27.51 12.28
CA LEU A 414 2.54 -28.14 12.44
C LEU A 414 2.66 -29.60 12.87
N LEU A 415 3.66 -30.32 12.35
CA LEU A 415 3.94 -31.71 12.74
C LEU A 415 4.30 -31.82 14.21
N GLU A 416 5.13 -30.90 14.72
CA GLU A 416 5.43 -30.85 16.15
C GLU A 416 4.14 -30.57 16.93
N LEU A 417 3.31 -29.61 16.50
CA LEU A 417 2.11 -29.15 17.21
C LEU A 417 0.94 -30.15 17.25
N ARG A 418 0.92 -31.18 16.40
CA ARG A 418 -0.22 -32.13 16.28
C ARG A 418 -0.62 -32.84 17.59
N GLY A 419 0.27 -32.89 18.58
CA GLY A 419 0.00 -33.47 19.90
C GLY A 419 -0.99 -32.68 20.77
N ASN A 420 -1.43 -31.49 20.33
CA ASN A 420 -2.40 -30.65 21.03
C ASN A 420 -3.49 -30.17 20.06
N GLU A 421 -4.54 -30.98 19.89
CA GLU A 421 -5.60 -30.76 18.90
C GLU A 421 -6.35 -29.43 19.11
N ASP A 422 -6.63 -29.05 20.35
CA ASP A 422 -7.37 -27.81 20.66
C ASP A 422 -6.55 -26.58 20.26
N LEU A 423 -5.28 -26.53 20.64
CA LEU A 423 -4.38 -25.46 20.23
C LEU A 423 -4.24 -25.42 18.71
N LEU A 424 -4.01 -26.58 18.09
CA LEU A 424 -3.85 -26.67 16.65
C LEU A 424 -5.11 -26.15 15.94
N ALA A 425 -6.30 -26.49 16.42
CA ALA A 425 -7.55 -25.99 15.89
C ALA A 425 -7.65 -24.46 16.02
N ASP A 426 -7.29 -23.89 17.17
CA ASP A 426 -7.32 -22.44 17.40
C ASP A 426 -6.27 -21.69 16.58
N LEU A 427 -5.07 -22.26 16.45
CA LEU A 427 -4.01 -21.74 15.60
C LEU A 427 -4.40 -21.74 14.13
N LEU A 428 -4.96 -22.85 13.62
CA LEU A 428 -5.38 -22.93 12.23
C LEU A 428 -6.54 -21.95 11.97
N MET A 429 -7.46 -21.76 12.92
CA MET A 429 -8.49 -20.73 12.85
C MET A 429 -7.88 -19.32 12.74
N ALA A 430 -6.92 -18.97 13.59
CA ALA A 430 -6.21 -17.69 13.54
C ALA A 430 -5.44 -17.52 12.20
N GLY A 431 -4.82 -18.60 11.70
CA GLY A 431 -4.06 -18.59 10.46
C GLY A 431 -4.90 -18.38 9.19
N LEU A 432 -6.24 -18.45 9.25
CA LEU A 432 -7.08 -18.06 8.11
C LEU A 432 -6.94 -16.57 7.75
N ASP A 433 -6.60 -15.73 8.74
CA ASP A 433 -6.32 -14.28 8.60
C ASP A 433 -4.84 -13.95 8.40
N ALA A 434 -3.99 -14.98 8.27
CA ALA A 434 -2.55 -14.81 8.05
C ALA A 434 -2.23 -14.05 6.75
N ARG A 435 -1.17 -13.23 6.76
CA ARG A 435 -0.71 -12.48 5.58
C ARG A 435 0.03 -13.41 4.63
N GLY A 436 0.86 -14.30 5.17
CA GLY A 436 1.59 -15.33 4.46
C GLY A 436 0.67 -16.36 3.82
N ARG A 437 0.96 -16.66 2.55
CA ARG A 437 0.22 -17.63 1.75
C ARG A 437 0.32 -19.07 2.30
N PRO A 438 1.50 -19.57 2.76
CA PRO A 438 1.62 -20.94 3.28
C PRO A 438 0.73 -21.19 4.50
N LEU A 439 0.77 -20.32 5.51
CA LEU A 439 -0.03 -20.49 6.74
C LEU A 439 -1.52 -20.48 6.43
N ARG A 440 -1.97 -19.55 5.58
CA ARG A 440 -3.38 -19.46 5.19
C ARG A 440 -3.87 -20.71 4.45
N LEU A 441 -3.08 -21.27 3.54
CA LEU A 441 -3.41 -22.51 2.82
C LEU A 441 -3.39 -23.73 3.76
N ALA A 442 -2.41 -23.83 4.65
CA ALA A 442 -2.33 -24.89 5.65
C ALA A 442 -3.50 -24.84 6.63
N SER A 443 -3.88 -23.65 7.08
CA SER A 443 -5.08 -23.40 7.87
C SER A 443 -6.34 -23.89 7.17
N ALA A 444 -6.55 -23.51 5.90
CA ALA A 444 -7.73 -23.95 5.16
C ALA A 444 -7.77 -25.48 5.00
N ALA A 445 -6.68 -26.07 4.51
CA ALA A 445 -6.59 -27.52 4.30
C ALA A 445 -6.71 -28.30 5.62
N GLY A 446 -6.03 -27.84 6.67
CA GLY A 446 -6.01 -28.47 7.99
C GLY A 446 -7.37 -28.44 8.66
N LEU A 447 -8.08 -27.32 8.64
CA LEU A 447 -9.43 -27.22 9.20
C LEU A 447 -10.42 -28.13 8.48
N GLY A 448 -10.32 -28.20 7.15
CA GLY A 448 -11.12 -29.12 6.33
C GLY A 448 -10.83 -30.60 6.64
N HIS A 449 -9.57 -30.94 6.97
CA HIS A 449 -9.17 -32.29 7.39
C HIS A 449 -9.66 -32.64 8.80
N LEU A 450 -9.50 -31.72 9.76
CA LEU A 450 -9.94 -31.89 11.15
C LEU A 450 -11.48 -31.91 11.29
N GLY A 451 -12.22 -31.47 10.27
CA GLY A 451 -13.68 -31.46 10.29
C GLY A 451 -14.26 -30.46 11.31
N LEU A 452 -13.51 -29.41 11.64
CA LEU A 452 -13.87 -28.45 12.68
C LEU A 452 -15.07 -27.59 12.24
N ARG A 453 -16.29 -27.91 12.70
CA ARG A 453 -17.53 -27.25 12.23
C ARG A 453 -17.56 -25.73 12.42
N ARG A 454 -16.92 -25.21 13.48
CA ARG A 454 -16.85 -23.75 13.73
C ARG A 454 -16.02 -23.00 12.66
N ALA A 455 -15.21 -23.70 11.87
CA ALA A 455 -14.41 -23.12 10.80
C ALA A 455 -15.18 -22.87 9.50
N ILE A 456 -16.37 -23.46 9.33
CA ILE A 456 -17.11 -23.37 8.05
C ILE A 456 -17.36 -21.89 7.68
N VAL A 457 -17.86 -21.07 8.61
CA VAL A 457 -18.14 -19.65 8.34
C VAL A 457 -16.86 -18.84 8.06
N PRO A 458 -15.79 -18.92 8.87
CA PRO A 458 -14.49 -18.31 8.53
C PRO A 458 -13.94 -18.73 7.17
N LEU A 459 -14.03 -20.00 6.79
CA LEU A 459 -13.60 -20.49 5.49
C LEU A 459 -14.43 -19.88 4.35
N VAL A 460 -15.75 -19.74 4.54
CA VAL A 460 -16.63 -19.04 3.57
C VAL A 460 -16.22 -17.59 3.42
N HIS A 461 -15.92 -16.87 4.50
CA HIS A 461 -15.39 -15.50 4.41
C HIS A 461 -14.05 -15.46 3.66
N LEU A 462 -13.15 -16.41 3.93
CA LEU A 462 -11.88 -16.51 3.23
C LEU A 462 -12.08 -16.77 1.72
N LEU A 463 -13.00 -17.66 1.34
CA LEU A 463 -13.35 -17.95 -0.05
C LEU A 463 -13.76 -16.68 -0.83
N LEU A 464 -14.55 -15.82 -0.19
CA LEU A 464 -15.08 -14.61 -0.81
C LEU A 464 -14.03 -13.51 -0.98
N ARG A 465 -13.07 -13.39 -0.04
CA ARG A 465 -12.01 -12.36 -0.08
C ARG A 465 -10.72 -12.78 -0.79
N ALA A 466 -10.49 -14.08 -1.03
CA ALA A 466 -9.22 -14.53 -1.62
C ALA A 466 -9.03 -13.95 -3.04
N ASP A 467 -7.90 -13.29 -3.31
CA ASP A 467 -7.65 -12.60 -4.59
C ASP A 467 -6.92 -13.45 -5.63
N SER A 468 -6.27 -14.54 -5.21
CA SER A 468 -5.48 -15.46 -6.04
C SER A 468 -6.27 -16.72 -6.43
N ALA A 469 -5.65 -17.67 -7.15
CA ALA A 469 -6.21 -19.00 -7.40
C ALA A 469 -6.41 -19.86 -6.12
N ASP A 470 -6.00 -19.35 -4.94
CA ASP A 470 -6.06 -20.06 -3.67
C ASP A 470 -7.49 -20.42 -3.24
N TRP A 471 -8.49 -19.68 -3.73
CA TRP A 471 -9.90 -19.92 -3.45
C TRP A 471 -10.34 -21.34 -3.83
N ARG A 472 -9.66 -22.01 -4.77
CA ARG A 472 -9.95 -23.42 -5.13
C ARG A 472 -9.57 -24.40 -4.03
N PHE A 473 -8.47 -24.16 -3.32
CA PHE A 473 -8.08 -24.95 -2.15
C PHE A 473 -9.03 -24.71 -0.98
N VAL A 474 -9.40 -23.44 -0.73
CA VAL A 474 -10.38 -23.08 0.30
C VAL A 474 -11.76 -23.69 0.00
N GLY A 475 -12.21 -23.63 -1.26
CA GLY A 475 -13.45 -24.28 -1.70
C GLY A 475 -13.39 -25.80 -1.52
N SER A 476 -12.25 -26.43 -1.78
CA SER A 476 -12.06 -27.87 -1.53
C SER A 476 -12.14 -28.21 -0.03
N ALA A 477 -11.59 -27.35 0.83
CA ALA A 477 -11.72 -27.50 2.28
C ALA A 477 -13.17 -27.32 2.76
N ILE A 478 -13.92 -26.36 2.23
CA ILE A 478 -15.36 -26.20 2.54
C ILE A 478 -16.16 -27.42 2.07
N ALA A 479 -15.82 -27.97 0.91
CA ALA A 479 -16.49 -29.13 0.34
C ALA A 479 -16.36 -30.40 1.21
N SER A 480 -15.30 -30.53 2.01
CA SER A 480 -15.11 -31.67 2.92
C SER A 480 -16.18 -31.75 4.01
N TYR A 481 -16.83 -30.63 4.35
CA TYR A 481 -17.91 -30.56 5.33
C TYR A 481 -19.26 -31.07 4.81
N GLY A 482 -19.35 -31.53 3.56
CA GLY A 482 -20.57 -32.15 3.02
C GLY A 482 -21.80 -31.23 3.12
N ALA A 483 -22.95 -31.80 3.50
CA ALA A 483 -24.23 -31.07 3.50
C ALA A 483 -24.23 -29.86 4.45
N THR A 484 -23.44 -29.86 5.53
CA THR A 484 -23.31 -28.69 6.41
C THR A 484 -22.58 -27.53 5.74
N GLY A 485 -21.59 -27.81 4.89
CA GLY A 485 -20.92 -26.77 4.10
C GLY A 485 -21.84 -26.19 3.03
N VAL A 486 -22.68 -27.01 2.39
CA VAL A 486 -23.67 -26.53 1.40
C VAL A 486 -24.60 -25.50 2.05
N ARG A 487 -25.16 -25.81 3.23
CA ARG A 487 -26.05 -24.90 3.96
C ARG A 487 -25.38 -23.57 4.34
N ALA A 488 -24.10 -23.60 4.67
CA ALA A 488 -23.36 -22.38 5.01
C ALA A 488 -23.14 -21.45 3.79
N LEU A 489 -23.19 -21.98 2.57
CA LEU A 489 -23.06 -21.20 1.35
C LEU A 489 -24.39 -20.59 0.88
N GLU A 490 -25.54 -21.15 1.28
CA GLU A 490 -26.86 -20.71 0.79
C GLU A 490 -27.10 -19.20 0.88
N PRO A 491 -26.77 -18.50 1.99
CA PRO A 491 -26.96 -17.05 2.05
C PRO A 491 -26.15 -16.30 0.99
N MET A 492 -25.00 -16.84 0.59
CA MET A 492 -24.11 -16.25 -0.42
C MET A 492 -24.53 -16.60 -1.85
N LEU A 493 -25.37 -17.61 -2.05
CA LEU A 493 -25.91 -17.95 -3.38
C LEU A 493 -26.97 -16.93 -3.83
N ALA A 494 -27.73 -16.39 -2.87
CA ALA A 494 -28.75 -15.36 -3.13
C ALA A 494 -28.12 -13.99 -3.48
N ASP A 495 -26.97 -13.67 -2.86
CA ASP A 495 -26.18 -12.46 -3.15
C ASP A 495 -24.68 -12.83 -3.32
N PRO A 496 -24.27 -13.29 -4.51
CA PRO A 496 -22.91 -13.77 -4.77
C PRO A 496 -21.87 -12.65 -4.90
N ARG A 497 -22.28 -11.38 -5.02
CA ARG A 497 -21.38 -10.21 -5.16
C ARG A 497 -20.25 -10.38 -6.17
N GLY A 498 -20.54 -10.99 -7.32
CA GLY A 498 -19.54 -11.24 -8.37
C GLY A 498 -18.60 -12.42 -8.10
N LYS A 499 -18.95 -13.32 -7.18
CA LYS A 499 -18.17 -14.53 -6.81
C LYS A 499 -18.84 -15.84 -7.25
N GLU A 500 -19.69 -15.78 -8.28
CA GLU A 500 -20.51 -16.89 -8.77
C GLU A 500 -19.67 -18.12 -9.12
N ASP A 501 -18.54 -17.94 -9.80
CA ASP A 501 -17.66 -19.05 -10.20
C ASP A 501 -17.03 -19.77 -9.01
N ARG A 502 -16.70 -19.03 -7.94
CA ARG A 502 -16.10 -19.60 -6.72
C ARG A 502 -17.11 -20.45 -5.97
N LEU A 503 -18.35 -19.94 -5.88
CA LEU A 503 -19.47 -20.63 -5.27
C LEU A 503 -19.84 -21.88 -6.08
N ALA A 504 -19.93 -21.76 -7.42
CA ALA A 504 -20.21 -22.90 -8.30
C ALA A 504 -19.14 -23.99 -8.19
N TRP A 505 -17.86 -23.63 -8.22
CA TRP A 505 -16.75 -24.57 -8.04
C TRP A 505 -16.80 -25.26 -6.67
N THR A 506 -17.06 -24.51 -5.60
CA THR A 506 -17.17 -25.07 -4.25
C THR A 506 -18.36 -26.03 -4.16
N LEU A 507 -19.51 -25.66 -4.74
CA LEU A 507 -20.69 -26.53 -4.83
C LEU A 507 -20.41 -27.82 -5.61
N ALA A 508 -19.62 -27.74 -6.68
CA ALA A 508 -19.22 -28.88 -7.50
C ALA A 508 -18.34 -29.88 -6.72
N GLY A 509 -17.57 -29.39 -5.75
CA GLY A 509 -16.67 -30.19 -4.93
C GLY A 509 -17.35 -31.05 -3.86
N PHE A 510 -18.59 -30.75 -3.46
CA PHE A 510 -19.24 -31.50 -2.38
C PHE A 510 -19.47 -32.97 -2.74
N GLN A 511 -18.97 -33.84 -1.86
CA GLN A 511 -19.10 -35.28 -1.98
C GLN A 511 -20.19 -35.82 -1.05
N GLY A 512 -20.65 -37.03 -1.36
CA GLY A 512 -21.67 -37.73 -0.57
C GLY A 512 -23.11 -37.48 -1.06
N ALA A 513 -23.94 -38.52 -0.92
CA ALA A 513 -25.29 -38.53 -1.47
C ALA A 513 -26.20 -37.42 -0.90
N ALA A 514 -26.00 -37.01 0.35
CA ALA A 514 -26.79 -35.95 0.98
C ALA A 514 -26.43 -34.58 0.41
N ALA A 515 -25.14 -34.24 0.33
CA ALA A 515 -24.70 -32.96 -0.20
C ALA A 515 -25.03 -32.82 -1.69
N ARG A 516 -24.83 -33.89 -2.48
CA ARG A 516 -25.20 -33.91 -3.91
C ARG A 516 -26.71 -33.73 -4.13
N ARG A 517 -27.55 -34.37 -3.31
CA ARG A 517 -29.01 -34.14 -3.35
C ARG A 517 -29.38 -32.72 -2.98
N HIS A 518 -28.69 -32.13 -2.00
CA HIS A 518 -28.88 -30.73 -1.61
C HIS A 518 -28.55 -29.80 -2.77
N VAL A 519 -27.36 -29.93 -3.37
CA VAL A 519 -26.95 -29.14 -4.56
C VAL A 519 -27.92 -29.33 -5.73
N GLN A 520 -28.41 -30.56 -5.96
CA GLN A 520 -29.42 -30.82 -6.97
C GLN A 520 -30.73 -30.06 -6.68
N GLY A 521 -31.20 -30.06 -5.43
CA GLY A 521 -32.38 -29.30 -5.03
C GLY A 521 -32.22 -27.79 -5.28
N LEU A 522 -31.00 -27.24 -5.15
CA LEU A 522 -30.73 -25.84 -5.47
C LEU A 522 -30.91 -25.52 -6.96
N THR A 523 -30.76 -26.50 -7.88
CA THR A 523 -31.01 -26.28 -9.31
C THR A 523 -32.48 -26.05 -9.64
N GLU A 524 -33.37 -26.50 -8.75
CA GLU A 524 -34.82 -26.35 -8.81
C GLU A 524 -35.31 -25.17 -7.95
N SER A 525 -34.40 -24.38 -7.37
CA SER A 525 -34.75 -23.20 -6.58
C SER A 525 -35.50 -22.16 -7.43
N GLY A 526 -36.49 -21.50 -6.82
CA GLY A 526 -37.19 -20.36 -7.42
C GLY A 526 -36.32 -19.11 -7.56
N GLU A 527 -35.19 -19.05 -6.87
CA GLU A 527 -34.21 -17.98 -6.99
C GLU A 527 -33.30 -18.20 -8.21
N ILE A 528 -33.40 -17.29 -9.19
CA ILE A 528 -32.74 -17.42 -10.49
C ILE A 528 -31.22 -17.57 -10.36
N LEU A 529 -30.58 -16.75 -9.51
CA LEU A 529 -29.13 -16.76 -9.29
C LEU A 529 -28.66 -18.05 -8.63
N THR A 530 -29.31 -18.44 -7.52
CA THR A 530 -29.05 -19.70 -6.81
C THR A 530 -29.13 -20.90 -7.75
N ALA A 531 -30.19 -20.99 -8.56
CA ALA A 531 -30.37 -22.07 -9.52
C ALA A 531 -29.31 -22.05 -10.65
N ALA A 532 -28.90 -20.86 -11.11
CA ALA A 532 -27.86 -20.71 -12.12
C ALA A 532 -26.48 -21.17 -11.61
N ILE A 533 -26.09 -20.75 -10.40
CA ILE A 533 -24.82 -21.16 -9.76
C ILE A 533 -24.82 -22.67 -9.53
N ALA A 534 -25.94 -23.25 -9.06
CA ALA A 534 -26.05 -24.70 -8.85
C ALA A 534 -25.97 -25.51 -10.16
N ARG A 535 -26.55 -25.02 -11.27
CA ARG A 535 -26.38 -25.65 -12.59
C ARG A 535 -24.94 -25.58 -13.06
N ARG A 536 -24.29 -24.42 -12.91
CA ARG A 536 -22.87 -24.24 -13.23
C ARG A 536 -21.98 -25.18 -12.43
N ALA A 537 -22.32 -25.45 -11.17
CA ALA A 537 -21.63 -26.45 -10.35
C ALA A 537 -21.72 -27.86 -10.94
N GLY A 538 -22.84 -28.21 -11.58
CA GLY A 538 -22.99 -29.47 -12.31
C GLY A 538 -22.03 -29.59 -13.49
N GLU A 539 -21.83 -28.49 -14.24
CA GLU A 539 -20.90 -28.42 -15.37
C GLU A 539 -19.43 -28.52 -14.92
N LEU A 540 -19.08 -27.85 -13.83
CA LEU A 540 -17.70 -27.82 -13.29
C LEU A 540 -17.28 -29.11 -12.58
N ARG A 541 -18.18 -30.08 -12.37
CA ARG A 541 -17.89 -31.27 -11.55
C ARG A 541 -16.68 -32.06 -12.05
N GLY A 542 -16.54 -32.24 -13.36
CA GLY A 542 -15.39 -32.93 -13.93
C GLY A 542 -14.07 -32.20 -13.65
N ASP A 543 -14.06 -30.87 -13.76
CA ASP A 543 -12.88 -30.03 -13.50
C ASP A 543 -12.48 -30.08 -12.02
N VAL A 544 -13.45 -30.05 -11.11
CA VAL A 544 -13.17 -30.14 -9.66
C VAL A 544 -12.69 -31.54 -9.27
N GLU A 545 -13.25 -32.59 -9.87
CA GLU A 545 -12.78 -33.97 -9.67
C GLU A 545 -11.35 -34.15 -10.18
N ALA A 546 -11.02 -33.61 -11.35
CA ALA A 546 -9.66 -33.62 -11.89
C ALA A 546 -8.69 -32.81 -11.03
N PHE A 547 -9.10 -31.63 -10.55
CA PHE A 547 -8.29 -30.82 -9.63
C PHE A 547 -8.01 -31.58 -8.34
N ARG A 548 -9.01 -32.19 -7.72
CA ARG A 548 -8.84 -32.97 -6.49
C ARG A 548 -7.97 -34.21 -6.72
N ALA A 549 -8.15 -34.92 -7.83
CA ALA A 549 -7.27 -36.02 -8.20
C ALA A 549 -5.81 -35.54 -8.34
N SER A 550 -5.59 -34.32 -8.84
CA SER A 550 -4.24 -33.72 -8.88
C SER A 550 -3.68 -33.35 -7.49
N LEU A 551 -4.54 -33.11 -6.49
CA LEU A 551 -4.09 -32.93 -5.10
C LEU A 551 -3.63 -34.26 -4.49
N GLU A 552 -4.18 -35.38 -4.95
CA GLU A 552 -3.82 -36.72 -4.46
C GLU A 552 -2.63 -37.32 -5.23
N ALA A 553 -2.48 -36.99 -6.52
CA ALA A 553 -1.42 -37.49 -7.36
C ALA A 553 -0.05 -36.92 -6.98
N ASP A 554 0.94 -37.79 -6.77
CA ASP A 554 2.34 -37.39 -6.63
C ASP A 554 3.00 -37.34 -8.02
N ASP A 555 2.89 -36.19 -8.68
CA ASP A 555 3.49 -35.92 -9.98
C ASP A 555 4.92 -35.35 -9.89
N GLY A 556 5.47 -35.26 -8.66
CA GLY A 556 6.77 -34.64 -8.39
C GLY A 556 6.79 -33.12 -8.53
N VAL A 557 5.65 -32.49 -8.82
CA VAL A 557 5.51 -31.02 -8.88
C VAL A 557 5.54 -30.49 -7.45
N ARG A 558 6.26 -29.38 -7.24
CA ARG A 558 6.47 -28.78 -5.91
C ARG A 558 5.83 -27.41 -5.79
N ASP A 559 4.55 -27.37 -6.11
CA ASP A 559 3.73 -26.17 -6.05
C ASP A 559 2.81 -26.18 -4.81
N ALA A 560 1.90 -25.22 -4.75
CA ALA A 560 0.86 -25.15 -3.73
C ALA A 560 0.01 -26.42 -3.59
N ARG A 561 -0.12 -27.27 -4.64
CA ARG A 561 -0.88 -28.53 -4.56
C ARG A 561 -0.14 -29.56 -3.72
N ALA A 562 1.17 -29.70 -3.95
CA ALA A 562 2.01 -30.58 -3.17
C ALA A 562 2.03 -30.17 -1.69
N PHE A 563 2.08 -28.88 -1.42
CA PHE A 563 1.95 -28.36 -0.06
C PHE A 563 0.61 -28.71 0.59
N VAL A 564 -0.51 -28.40 -0.07
CA VAL A 564 -1.85 -28.70 0.44
C VAL A 564 -2.06 -30.22 0.63
N ARG A 565 -1.46 -31.07 -0.22
CA ARG A 565 -1.46 -32.53 -0.07
C ARG A 565 -0.75 -32.99 1.21
N LEU A 566 0.33 -32.33 1.59
CA LEU A 566 1.13 -32.71 2.75
C LEU A 566 0.48 -32.29 4.08
N VAL A 567 -0.37 -31.26 4.09
CA VAL A 567 -1.02 -30.77 5.32
C VAL A 567 -1.84 -31.88 6.02
N PRO A 568 -2.77 -32.60 5.36
CA PRO A 568 -3.47 -33.72 5.98
C PRO A 568 -2.55 -34.84 6.48
N ARG A 569 -1.42 -35.08 5.79
CA ARG A 569 -0.43 -36.10 6.20
C ARG A 569 0.30 -35.69 7.47
N VAL A 570 0.65 -34.41 7.58
CA VAL A 570 1.28 -33.81 8.76
C VAL A 570 0.35 -33.85 9.98
N LEU A 571 -0.93 -33.53 9.76
CA LEU A 571 -1.92 -33.44 10.84
C LEU A 571 -2.59 -34.77 11.18
N GLY A 572 -2.56 -35.75 10.28
CA GLY A 572 -3.20 -37.04 10.46
C GLY A 572 -2.37 -38.07 11.23
N ASP A 573 -2.80 -39.32 11.16
CA ASP A 573 -2.25 -40.45 11.93
C ASP A 573 -0.94 -41.02 11.35
N GLU A 574 -0.42 -40.46 10.25
CA GLU A 574 0.82 -40.94 9.64
C GLU A 574 2.00 -40.86 10.62
N GLU A 575 2.94 -41.80 10.56
CA GLU A 575 4.07 -41.80 11.47
C GLU A 575 4.94 -40.55 11.24
N PRO A 576 5.24 -39.75 12.28
CA PRO A 576 6.02 -38.52 12.12
C PRO A 576 7.37 -38.72 11.43
N GLY A 577 7.99 -39.90 11.57
CA GLY A 577 9.25 -40.24 10.90
C GLY A 577 9.13 -40.41 9.38
N GLU A 578 7.98 -40.83 8.88
CA GLU A 578 7.72 -40.90 7.43
C GLU A 578 7.46 -39.53 6.82
N VAL A 579 6.65 -38.71 7.51
CA VAL A 579 6.40 -37.33 7.13
C VAL A 579 7.71 -36.53 7.09
N ARG A 580 8.55 -36.61 8.13
CA ARG A 580 9.87 -35.94 8.16
C ARG A 580 10.80 -36.40 7.05
N ARG A 581 10.84 -37.71 6.73
CA ARG A 581 11.64 -38.22 5.61
C ARG A 581 11.18 -37.60 4.28
N THR A 582 9.88 -37.44 4.09
CA THR A 582 9.30 -36.79 2.92
C THR A 582 9.70 -35.31 2.87
N LEU A 583 9.58 -34.57 3.97
CA LEU A 583 9.96 -33.16 4.04
C LEU A 583 11.47 -32.95 3.79
N VAL A 584 12.32 -33.81 4.36
CA VAL A 584 13.78 -33.80 4.11
C VAL A 584 14.09 -34.08 2.64
N ALA A 585 13.41 -35.04 2.02
CA ALA A 585 13.59 -35.32 0.60
C ALA A 585 13.22 -34.10 -0.26
N ILE A 586 12.10 -33.43 0.03
CA ILE A 586 11.69 -32.21 -0.69
C ILE A 586 12.71 -31.08 -0.48
N ARG A 587 13.18 -30.87 0.76
CA ARG A 587 14.20 -29.87 1.09
C ARG A 587 15.50 -30.12 0.32
N SER A 588 15.95 -31.38 0.27
CA SER A 588 17.19 -31.78 -0.43
C SER A 588 17.17 -31.53 -1.94
N GLN A 589 15.98 -31.42 -2.51
CA GLN A 589 15.83 -31.23 -3.95
C GLN A 589 15.52 -29.76 -4.33
N GLY A 590 15.55 -28.81 -3.38
CA GLY A 590 15.38 -27.38 -3.66
C GLY A 590 14.12 -26.71 -3.10
N GLY A 591 13.37 -27.35 -2.20
CA GLY A 591 12.23 -26.72 -1.51
C GLY A 591 10.89 -26.79 -2.26
N MET A 592 9.92 -25.98 -1.82
CA MET A 592 8.61 -25.80 -2.47
C MET A 592 8.45 -24.37 -3.00
N ASP A 593 7.84 -24.21 -4.17
CA ASP A 593 7.49 -22.93 -4.78
C ASP A 593 6.00 -22.66 -4.56
N ILE A 594 5.66 -21.94 -3.47
CA ILE A 594 4.26 -21.74 -3.04
C ILE A 594 3.68 -20.45 -3.56
#